data_AF-A0A356U2Y9-F1
#
_entry.id   AF-A0A356U2Y9-F1
#
_cell.length_a   1.000
_cell.length_b   1.000
_cell.length_c   1.000
_cell.angle_alpha   90.00
_cell.angle_beta   90.00
_cell.angle_gamma   90.00
#
_symmetry.space_group_name_H-M   'P 1'
#
loop_
_entity.id
_entity.type
_entity.pdbx_description
1 polymer ?
#
loop_
_entity_poly.entity_id
_entity_poly.type
_entity_poly.pdbx_seq_one_letter_code
_entity_poly.pdbx_strand_id
1 'polypeptide(L)'
;PTDASTGIDLYLGVGGAPEGVLAAAALRCIGGQMQGRLVFRNDEERGRAERIGITDLSRKYDMQEMASGDVMFAATGVTDGSMLRGVRKIGLGFETETVVMRSSTGTVRWIRAVHQDGKKFHY
;
A
#
# COMPACT_ATOMS: atom_id res chain seq x y z
N PRO A 1 16.41 5.14 -0.62
CA PRO A 1 17.32 4.20 0.09
C PRO A 1 16.47 3.12 0.77
N THR A 2 16.84 1.85 0.67
CA THR A 2 16.15 0.76 1.39
C THR A 2 16.38 0.91 2.89
N ASP A 3 15.38 0.57 3.69
CA ASP A 3 15.52 0.54 5.15
C ASP A 3 16.25 -0.75 5.55
N ALA A 4 17.53 -0.61 5.91
CA ALA A 4 18.41 -1.72 6.28
C ALA A 4 17.85 -2.54 7.46
N SER A 5 16.97 -1.99 8.29
CA SER A 5 16.35 -2.71 9.41
C SER A 5 15.36 -3.79 8.98
N THR A 6 14.82 -3.70 7.75
CA THR A 6 13.85 -4.66 7.22
C THR A 6 14.50 -5.94 6.70
N GLY A 7 15.78 -5.87 6.29
CA GLY A 7 16.47 -6.97 5.60
C GLY A 7 15.92 -7.30 4.19
N ILE A 8 15.11 -6.41 3.59
CA ILE A 8 14.50 -6.60 2.27
C ILE A 8 15.06 -5.57 1.28
N ASP A 9 15.73 -6.07 0.24
CA ASP A 9 16.33 -5.21 -0.80
C ASP A 9 15.50 -5.14 -2.09
N LEU A 10 14.81 -6.23 -2.45
CA LEU A 10 14.04 -6.33 -3.69
C LEU A 10 12.78 -7.18 -3.50
N TYR A 11 11.67 -6.73 -4.08
CA TYR A 11 10.47 -7.52 -4.26
C TYR A 11 10.23 -7.77 -5.75
N LEU A 12 10.12 -9.04 -6.15
CA LEU A 12 9.87 -9.44 -7.54
C LEU A 12 8.83 -10.57 -7.56
N GLY A 13 7.77 -10.40 -8.36
CA GLY A 13 6.75 -11.44 -8.51
C GLY A 13 5.52 -10.96 -9.27
N VAL A 14 4.54 -11.85 -9.36
CA VAL A 14 3.20 -11.55 -9.90
C VAL A 14 2.22 -11.55 -8.74
N GLY A 15 1.46 -10.46 -8.61
CA GLY A 15 0.45 -10.28 -7.58
C GLY A 15 -0.80 -9.62 -8.14
N GLY A 16 -1.68 -9.16 -7.26
CA GLY A 16 -2.85 -8.39 -7.68
C GLY A 16 -2.47 -6.99 -8.15
N ALA A 17 -3.07 -6.56 -9.26
CA ALA A 17 -2.84 -5.23 -9.83
C ALA A 17 -3.27 -4.09 -8.87
N PRO A 18 -4.43 -4.17 -8.17
CA PRO A 18 -4.82 -3.14 -7.19
C PRO A 18 -3.79 -2.97 -6.06
N GLU A 19 -3.26 -4.07 -5.53
CA GLU A 19 -2.23 -4.07 -4.49
C GLU A 19 -0.93 -3.45 -4.99
N GLY A 20 -0.58 -3.69 -6.27
CA GLY A 20 0.53 -3.01 -6.93
C GLY A 20 0.38 -1.49 -6.96
N VAL A 21 -0.83 -0.98 -7.21
CA VAL A 21 -1.10 0.47 -7.16
C VAL A 21 -0.97 1.03 -5.74
N LEU A 22 -1.43 0.29 -4.72
CA LEU A 22 -1.24 0.70 -3.31
C LEU A 22 0.25 0.74 -2.92
N ALA A 23 1.03 -0.24 -3.36
CA ALA A 23 2.48 -0.26 -3.16
C ALA A 23 3.17 0.92 -3.87
N ALA A 24 2.77 1.22 -5.11
CA ALA A 24 3.25 2.39 -5.83
C ALA A 24 2.92 3.69 -5.08
N ALA A 25 1.71 3.82 -4.52
CA ALA A 25 1.31 4.99 -3.74
C ALA A 25 2.16 5.18 -2.46
N ALA A 26 2.49 4.10 -1.76
CA ALA A 26 3.41 4.15 -0.61
C ALA A 26 4.82 4.61 -1.04
N LEU A 27 5.38 3.99 -2.08
CA LEU A 27 6.71 4.32 -2.60
C LEU A 27 6.78 5.75 -3.19
N ARG A 28 5.67 6.28 -3.73
CA ARG A 28 5.57 7.70 -4.12
C ARG A 28 5.76 8.65 -2.95
N CYS A 29 5.45 8.22 -1.72
CA CYS A 29 5.58 9.05 -0.53
C CYS A 29 6.97 8.96 0.12
N ILE A 30 7.59 7.78 0.12
CA ILE A 30 8.88 7.54 0.83
C ILE A 30 10.10 7.50 -0.10
N GLY A 31 9.87 7.51 -1.41
CA GLY A 31 10.90 7.33 -2.41
C GLY A 31 11.23 5.86 -2.67
N GLY A 32 11.74 5.57 -3.86
CA GLY A 32 11.99 4.22 -4.33
C GLY A 32 11.79 4.12 -5.84
N GLN A 33 11.86 2.89 -6.35
CA GLN A 33 11.60 2.57 -7.75
C GLN A 33 10.68 1.36 -7.81
N MET A 34 9.73 1.39 -8.73
CA MET A 34 8.80 0.29 -8.98
C MET A 34 8.38 0.32 -10.43
N GLN A 35 8.28 -0.86 -11.03
CA GLN A 35 7.68 -1.05 -12.35
C GLN A 35 6.72 -2.24 -12.29
N GLY A 36 5.57 -2.09 -12.95
CA GLY A 36 4.53 -3.12 -13.02
C GLY A 36 4.08 -3.37 -14.44
N ARG A 37 3.48 -4.54 -14.69
CA ARG A 37 2.80 -4.87 -15.95
C ARG A 37 1.60 -5.73 -15.64
N LEU A 38 0.47 -5.47 -16.31
CA LEU A 38 -0.71 -6.32 -16.21
C LEU A 38 -0.46 -7.67 -16.86
N VAL A 39 -0.85 -8.75 -16.18
CA VAL A 39 -0.74 -10.11 -16.68
C VAL A 39 -2.15 -10.65 -16.87
N PHE A 40 -2.58 -10.74 -18.13
CA PHE A 40 -3.90 -11.24 -18.51
C PHE A 40 -3.86 -12.76 -18.72
N ARG A 41 -4.79 -13.48 -18.07
CA ARG A 41 -4.84 -14.94 -18.04
C ARG A 41 -5.74 -15.53 -19.12
N ASN A 42 -6.72 -14.77 -19.60
CA ASN A 42 -7.68 -15.21 -20.60
C ASN A 42 -8.25 -14.02 -21.38
N ASP A 43 -9.03 -14.31 -22.43
CA ASP A 43 -9.62 -13.29 -23.31
C ASP A 43 -10.68 -12.43 -22.63
N GLU A 44 -11.33 -12.95 -21.58
CA GLU A 44 -12.29 -12.17 -20.80
C GLU A 44 -11.60 -11.04 -20.03
N GLU A 45 -10.45 -11.30 -19.43
CA GLU A 45 -9.62 -10.28 -18.79
C GLU A 45 -9.11 -9.25 -19.79
N ARG A 46 -8.70 -9.68 -20.99
CA ARG A 46 -8.30 -8.78 -22.09
C ARG A 46 -9.46 -7.88 -22.51
N GLY A 47 -10.64 -8.45 -22.71
CA GLY A 47 -11.84 -7.68 -23.07
C GLY A 47 -12.31 -6.74 -21.95
N ARG A 48 -12.05 -7.05 -20.68
CA ARG A 48 -12.24 -6.08 -19.58
C ARG A 48 -11.26 -4.92 -19.65
N ALA A 49 -9.99 -5.19 -19.98
CA ALA A 49 -8.95 -4.17 -20.10
C ALA A 49 -9.26 -3.18 -21.23
N GLU A 50 -9.64 -3.68 -22.40
CA GLU A 50 -10.02 -2.85 -23.55
C GLU A 50 -11.22 -1.94 -23.23
N ARG A 51 -12.23 -2.47 -22.51
CA ARG A 51 -13.41 -1.69 -22.09
C ARG A 51 -13.08 -0.52 -21.16
N ILE A 52 -11.98 -0.59 -20.42
CA ILE A 52 -11.51 0.51 -19.55
C ILE A 52 -10.40 1.34 -20.22
N GLY A 53 -10.20 1.17 -21.54
CA GLY A 53 -9.29 1.99 -22.34
C GLY A 53 -7.83 1.53 -22.34
N ILE A 54 -7.53 0.31 -21.88
CA ILE A 54 -6.19 -0.27 -21.96
C ILE A 54 -6.02 -0.89 -23.34
N THR A 55 -5.23 -0.23 -24.19
CA THR A 55 -4.99 -0.67 -25.58
C THR A 55 -3.67 -1.43 -25.75
N ASP A 56 -2.66 -1.15 -24.92
CA ASP A 56 -1.40 -1.89 -24.89
C ASP A 56 -1.36 -2.82 -23.67
N LEU A 57 -1.67 -4.10 -23.94
CA LEU A 57 -1.67 -5.16 -22.92
C LEU A 57 -0.25 -5.56 -22.47
N SER A 58 0.79 -5.11 -23.16
CA SER A 58 2.19 -5.37 -22.83
C SER A 58 2.86 -4.21 -22.10
N ARG A 59 2.15 -3.08 -21.95
CA ARG A 59 2.65 -1.85 -21.35
C ARG A 59 3.23 -2.09 -19.97
N LYS A 60 4.40 -1.52 -19.75
CA LYS A 60 5.02 -1.40 -18.44
C LYS A 60 4.64 -0.04 -17.88
N TYR A 61 4.23 -0.03 -16.62
CA TYR A 61 3.84 1.17 -15.90
C TYR A 61 4.91 1.48 -14.87
N ASP A 62 5.42 2.69 -14.91
CA ASP A 62 6.29 3.22 -13.86
C ASP A 62 5.45 3.66 -12.66
N MET A 63 6.09 3.76 -11.50
CA MET A 63 5.45 4.11 -10.23
C MET A 63 4.58 5.38 -10.30
N GLN A 64 5.04 6.40 -11.04
CA GLN A 64 4.34 7.68 -11.21
C GLN A 64 3.10 7.58 -12.10
N GLU A 65 3.06 6.60 -13.00
CA GLU A 65 1.89 6.31 -13.83
C GLU A 65 0.85 5.52 -13.04
N MET A 66 1.30 4.62 -12.16
CA MET A 66 0.42 3.85 -11.28
C MET A 66 -0.24 4.72 -10.21
N ALA A 67 0.49 5.68 -9.63
CA ALA A 67 -0.01 6.62 -8.62
C ALA A 67 0.47 8.04 -8.92
N SER A 68 -0.36 8.78 -9.68
CA SER A 68 -0.05 10.11 -10.20
C SER A 68 -0.53 11.24 -9.26
N GLY A 69 0.00 12.45 -9.49
CA GLY A 69 -0.39 13.65 -8.74
C GLY A 69 0.13 13.71 -7.30
N ASP A 70 -0.63 14.40 -6.44
CA ASP A 70 -0.42 14.45 -4.99
C ASP A 70 -1.05 13.21 -4.35
N VAL A 71 -0.21 12.39 -3.73
CA VAL A 71 -0.57 11.05 -3.26
C VAL A 71 -0.47 11.03 -1.75
N MET A 72 -1.51 10.49 -1.10
CA MET A 72 -1.49 10.15 0.32
C MET A 72 -1.65 8.66 0.49
N PHE A 73 -0.89 8.09 1.42
CA PHE A 73 -0.98 6.69 1.79
C PHE A 73 -1.22 6.58 3.29
N ALA A 74 -2.13 5.69 3.69
CA ALA A 74 -2.36 5.35 5.09
C ALA A 74 -2.52 3.84 5.25
N ALA A 75 -1.89 3.27 6.27
CA ALA A 75 -2.04 1.86 6.61
C ALA A 75 -2.02 1.68 8.13
N THR A 76 -2.84 0.75 8.62
CA THR A 76 -2.93 0.37 10.05
C THR A 76 -2.69 -1.13 10.17
N GLY A 77 -1.85 -1.54 11.12
CA GLY A 77 -1.57 -2.95 11.35
C GLY A 77 -2.76 -3.67 11.98
N VAL A 78 -3.20 -4.77 11.36
CA VAL A 78 -4.22 -5.67 11.92
C VAL A 78 -3.55 -6.74 12.78
N THR A 79 -2.58 -7.44 12.21
CA THR A 79 -1.64 -8.35 12.89
C THR A 79 -0.24 -7.77 12.84
N ASP A 80 0.66 -8.25 13.71
CA ASP A 80 2.07 -7.84 13.68
C ASP A 80 2.69 -8.17 12.32
N GLY A 81 3.26 -7.15 11.67
CA GLY A 81 3.96 -7.25 10.40
C GLY A 81 5.31 -6.53 10.45
N SER A 82 6.04 -6.57 9.33
CA SER A 82 7.36 -5.95 9.21
C SER A 82 7.34 -4.42 9.33
N MET A 83 6.21 -3.79 8.98
CA MET A 83 6.06 -2.33 8.97
C MET A 83 5.25 -1.79 10.15
N LEU A 84 4.22 -2.51 10.60
CA LEU A 84 3.27 -2.04 11.61
C LEU A 84 2.93 -3.17 12.57
N ARG A 85 2.81 -2.84 13.86
CA ARG A 85 2.22 -3.73 14.87
C ARG A 85 0.73 -3.89 14.65
N GLY A 86 0.26 -5.10 14.94
CA GLY A 86 -1.15 -5.42 14.98
C GLY A 86 -1.88 -4.74 16.13
N VAL A 87 -3.21 -4.81 16.07
CA VAL A 87 -4.08 -4.27 17.12
C VAL A 87 -3.82 -5.00 18.44
N ARG A 88 -3.62 -4.25 19.53
CA ARG A 88 -3.41 -4.82 20.87
C ARG A 88 -4.51 -4.40 21.82
N LYS A 89 -5.09 -5.35 22.54
CA LYS A 89 -6.00 -5.03 23.64
C LYS A 89 -5.20 -4.53 24.84
N ILE A 90 -5.59 -3.39 25.40
CA ILE A 90 -4.94 -2.76 26.56
C ILE A 90 -6.00 -2.33 27.58
N GLY A 91 -6.01 -2.94 28.77
CA GLY A 91 -7.04 -2.67 29.78
C GLY A 91 -8.46 -2.83 29.20
N LEU A 92 -9.23 -1.73 29.21
CA LEU A 92 -10.60 -1.65 28.67
C LEU A 92 -10.65 -1.22 27.19
N GLY A 93 -9.52 -0.96 26.55
CA GLY A 93 -9.42 -0.40 25.20
C GLY A 93 -8.51 -1.17 24.26
N PHE A 94 -8.15 -0.50 23.16
CA PHE A 94 -7.27 -1.03 22.12
C PHE A 94 -6.19 -0.04 21.73
N GLU A 95 -5.07 -0.55 21.26
CA GLU A 95 -3.98 0.22 20.68
C GLU A 95 -3.80 -0.16 19.22
N THR A 96 -3.58 0.84 18.37
CA THR A 96 -3.30 0.67 16.94
C THR A 96 -2.04 1.42 16.54
N GLU A 97 -1.27 0.85 15.61
CA GLU A 97 -0.15 1.52 14.96
C GLU A 97 -0.50 1.78 13.49
N THR A 98 -0.38 3.04 13.08
CA THR A 98 -0.74 3.53 11.76
C THR A 98 0.41 4.34 11.19
N VAL A 99 0.69 4.20 9.89
CA VAL A 99 1.55 5.12 9.14
C VAL A 99 0.69 5.96 8.20
N VAL A 100 0.94 7.27 8.13
CA VAL A 100 0.32 8.20 7.18
C VAL A 100 1.41 8.99 6.46
N MET A 101 1.35 9.02 5.13
CA MET A 101 2.41 9.56 4.29
C MET A 101 1.83 10.44 3.18
N ARG A 102 2.57 11.47 2.76
CA ARG A 102 2.16 12.36 1.66
C ARG A 102 3.32 12.68 0.73
N SER A 103 3.12 12.49 -0.57
CA SER A 103 4.17 12.66 -1.58
C SER A 103 4.57 14.12 -1.79
N SER A 104 3.62 15.05 -1.78
CA SER A 104 3.93 16.48 -1.98
C SER A 104 4.79 17.09 -0.89
N THR A 105 4.72 16.58 0.34
CA THR A 105 5.49 17.11 1.48
C THR A 105 6.63 16.19 1.93
N GLY A 106 6.70 14.96 1.39
CA GLY A 106 7.61 13.90 1.86
C GLY A 106 7.41 13.53 3.34
N THR A 107 6.28 13.93 3.94
CA THR A 107 6.07 13.74 5.37
C THR A 107 5.57 12.34 5.65
N VAL A 108 6.23 11.67 6.60
CA VAL A 108 5.83 10.37 7.14
C VAL A 108 5.45 10.55 8.60
N ARG A 109 4.25 10.12 8.99
CA ARG A 109 3.74 10.16 10.36
C ARG A 109 3.47 8.75 10.83
N TRP A 110 4.15 8.36 11.90
CA TRP A 110 3.85 7.16 12.65
C TRP A 110 2.93 7.55 13.80
N ILE A 111 1.75 6.94 13.85
CA ILE A 111 0.66 7.28 14.76
C ILE A 111 0.37 6.05 15.62
N ARG A 112 0.60 6.19 16.92
CA ARG A 112 0.14 5.25 17.93
C ARG A 112 -1.12 5.83 18.58
N ALA A 113 -2.23 5.15 18.45
CA ALA A 113 -3.52 5.61 18.99
C ALA A 113 -4.03 4.65 20.07
N VAL A 114 -4.58 5.21 21.15
CA VAL A 114 -5.23 4.49 22.24
C VAL A 114 -6.73 4.76 22.19
N HIS A 115 -7.49 3.71 21.91
CA HIS A 115 -8.95 3.69 21.85
C HIS A 115 -9.49 3.21 23.20
N GLN A 116 -9.80 4.14 24.11
CA GLN A 116 -10.01 3.83 25.54
C GLN A 116 -11.30 3.04 25.85
N ASP A 117 -12.34 3.19 25.02
CA ASP A 117 -13.64 2.56 25.24
C ASP A 117 -13.85 1.39 24.29
N GLY A 118 -13.48 0.19 24.75
CA GLY A 118 -13.66 -1.05 24.00
C GLY A 118 -15.11 -1.37 23.65
N LYS A 119 -16.09 -0.82 24.40
CA LYS A 119 -17.51 -1.07 24.15
C LYS A 119 -18.00 -0.52 22.83
N LYS A 120 -17.34 0.53 22.31
CA LYS A 120 -17.66 1.12 21.00
C LYS A 120 -17.29 0.23 19.81
N PHE A 121 -16.54 -0.85 20.04
CA PHE A 121 -16.05 -1.76 19.00
C PHE A 121 -16.65 -3.16 19.12
N HIS A 122 -17.67 -3.35 19.97
CA HIS A 122 -18.49 -4.56 19.98
C HIS A 122 -19.66 -4.38 19.00
N TYR A 123 -19.78 -5.31 18.06
CA TYR A 123 -20.88 -5.40 17.09
C TYR A 123 -22.03 -6.22 17.66
#